data_AF-A0A354EZJ8-F1
#
_entry.id   AF-A0A354EZJ8-F1
#
_cell.length_a   1.000
_cell.length_b   1.000
_cell.length_c   1.000
_cell.angle_alpha   90.00
_cell.angle_beta   90.00
_cell.angle_gamma   90.00
#
_symmetry.space_group_name_H-M   'P 1'
#
loop_
_entity.id
_entity.type
_entity.pdbx_description
1 polymer ?
#
loop_
_entity_poly.entity_id
_entity_poly.type
_entity_poly.pdbx_seq_one_letter_code
_entity_poly.pdbx_strand_id
1 'polypeptide(L)'
;MARIQSGFKHELVRTKKKLLRNAAELSGRTLTDFVIHSAYEAAVRVIQEYQQLHLTAVDRDVFIQALLTPPKATNNLLRAVDQYKQDVESK
;
A
#
# COMPACT_ATOMS: atom_id res chain seq x y z
N MET A 1 -6.86 4.50 -37.93
CA MET A 1 -6.56 5.25 -36.69
C MET A 1 -5.73 4.47 -35.64
N ALA A 2 -5.01 3.38 -35.98
CA ALA A 2 -4.29 2.53 -34.99
C ALA A 2 -2.75 2.62 -35.03
N ARG A 3 -2.14 3.37 -35.95
CA ARG A 3 -0.67 3.39 -36.15
C ARG A 3 0.07 4.36 -35.22
N ILE A 4 -0.61 5.41 -34.74
CA ILE A 4 0.01 6.49 -33.94
C ILE A 4 0.19 6.07 -32.47
N GLN A 5 -0.75 5.32 -31.88
CA GLN A 5 -0.63 4.85 -30.49
C GLN A 5 0.53 3.85 -30.27
N SER A 6 0.85 3.04 -31.28
CA SER A 6 1.94 2.07 -31.20
C SER A 6 3.31 2.75 -31.14
N GLY A 7 3.56 3.76 -32.00
CA GLY A 7 4.82 4.52 -32.01
C GLY A 7 5.10 5.23 -30.69
N PHE A 8 4.08 5.87 -30.10
CA PHE A 8 4.19 6.56 -28.81
C PHE A 8 4.56 5.61 -27.65
N LYS A 9 4.00 4.40 -27.62
CA LYS A 9 4.33 3.38 -26.61
C LYS A 9 5.80 2.94 -26.72
N HIS A 10 6.28 2.73 -27.95
CA HIS A 10 7.67 2.33 -28.18
C HIS A 10 8.66 3.44 -27.81
N GLU A 11 8.34 4.69 -28.09
CA GLU A 11 9.17 5.83 -27.71
C GLU A 11 9.22 6.00 -26.18
N LEU A 12 8.07 5.91 -25.50
CA LEU A 12 8.01 5.96 -24.04
C LEU A 12 8.83 4.85 -23.38
N VAL A 13 8.77 3.62 -23.90
CA VAL A 13 9.56 2.49 -23.39
C VAL A 13 11.06 2.72 -23.60
N ARG A 14 11.46 3.26 -24.76
CA ARG A 14 12.87 3.60 -25.03
C ARG A 14 13.37 4.69 -24.09
N THR A 15 12.57 5.73 -23.85
CA THR A 15 12.90 6.82 -22.92
C THR A 15 13.02 6.32 -21.48
N LYS A 16 12.10 5.46 -21.03
CA LYS A 16 12.19 4.80 -19.71
C LYS A 16 13.43 3.93 -19.56
N LYS A 17 13.76 3.13 -20.58
CA LYS A 17 14.96 2.28 -20.55
C LYS A 17 16.26 3.09 -20.49
N LYS A 18 16.33 4.22 -21.19
CA LYS A 18 17.48 5.14 -21.12
C LYS A 18 17.63 5.75 -19.72
N LEU A 19 16.53 6.22 -19.14
CA LEU A 19 16.51 6.77 -17.79
C LEU A 19 16.99 5.75 -16.75
N LEU A 20 16.41 4.54 -16.77
CA LEU A 20 16.78 3.48 -15.84
C LEU A 20 18.24 3.05 -15.99
N ARG A 21 18.79 3.05 -17.22
CA ARG A 21 20.20 2.74 -17.44
C ARG A 21 21.11 3.81 -16.85
N ASN A 22 20.82 5.08 -17.09
CA ASN A 22 21.59 6.18 -16.51
C ASN A 22 21.56 6.12 -14.97
N ALA A 23 20.40 5.90 -14.38
CA ALA A 23 20.27 5.74 -12.93
C ALA A 23 21.06 4.54 -12.38
N ALA A 24 21.07 3.41 -13.11
CA ALA A 24 21.87 2.24 -12.76
C ALA A 24 23.38 2.53 -12.80
N GLU A 25 23.85 3.21 -13.86
CA GLU A 25 25.24 3.65 -14.01
C GLU A 25 25.66 4.58 -12.85
N LEU A 26 24.84 5.58 -12.52
CA LEU A 26 25.07 6.49 -11.39
C LEU A 26 25.09 5.76 -10.04
N SER A 27 24.30 4.70 -9.91
CA SER A 27 24.25 3.88 -8.69
C SER A 27 25.37 2.83 -8.60
N GLY A 28 26.24 2.74 -9.63
CA GLY A 28 27.31 1.74 -9.70
C GLY A 28 26.81 0.31 -9.85
N ARG A 29 25.61 0.10 -10.42
CA ARG A 29 24.95 -1.21 -10.53
C ARG A 29 24.61 -1.55 -11.97
N THR A 30 24.40 -2.83 -12.25
CA THR A 30 23.84 -3.24 -13.53
C THR A 30 22.37 -2.78 -13.64
N LEU A 31 21.86 -2.59 -14.86
CA LEU A 31 20.45 -2.23 -15.05
C LEU A 31 19.49 -3.24 -14.40
N THR A 32 19.80 -4.53 -14.46
CA THR A 32 18.99 -5.59 -13.85
C THR A 32 18.97 -5.45 -12.33
N ASP A 33 20.14 -5.29 -11.72
CA ASP A 33 20.27 -5.13 -10.27
C ASP A 33 19.57 -3.85 -9.78
N PHE A 34 19.73 -2.75 -10.52
CA PHE A 34 19.02 -1.50 -10.23
C PHE A 34 17.49 -1.69 -10.25
N VAL A 35 16.95 -2.32 -11.31
CA VAL A 35 15.49 -2.53 -11.42
C VAL A 35 14.95 -3.45 -10.33
N ILE A 36 15.65 -4.54 -10.00
CA ILE A 36 15.24 -5.46 -8.92
C ILE A 36 15.23 -4.72 -7.59
N HIS A 37 16.30 -3.98 -7.29
CA HIS A 37 16.41 -3.24 -6.05
C HIS A 37 15.34 -2.15 -5.93
N SER A 38 15.13 -1.35 -6.98
CA SER A 38 14.08 -0.33 -6.99
C SER A 38 12.68 -0.92 -6.83
N ALA A 39 12.41 -2.07 -7.46
CA ALA A 39 11.15 -2.78 -7.31
C ALA A 39 10.95 -3.31 -5.88
N TYR A 40 12.01 -3.85 -5.28
CA TYR A 40 11.99 -4.31 -3.88
C TYR A 40 11.71 -3.15 -2.92
N GLU A 41 12.43 -2.03 -3.04
CA GLU A 41 12.20 -0.86 -2.19
C GLU A 41 10.77 -0.30 -2.35
N ALA A 42 10.26 -0.27 -3.59
CA ALA A 42 8.88 0.15 -3.84
C ALA A 42 7.87 -0.80 -3.19
N ALA A 43 8.09 -2.12 -3.27
CA ALA A 43 7.23 -3.10 -2.63
C ALA A 43 7.23 -2.94 -1.10
N VAL A 44 8.40 -2.73 -0.49
CA VAL A 44 8.52 -2.47 0.96
C VAL A 44 7.73 -1.23 1.35
N ARG A 45 7.89 -0.11 0.62
CA ARG A 45 7.13 1.13 0.89
C ARG A 45 5.63 0.92 0.81
N VAL A 46 5.14 0.26 -0.25
CA VAL A 46 3.69 0.01 -0.43
C VAL A 46 3.14 -0.87 0.70
N ILE A 47 3.87 -1.90 1.11
CA ILE A 47 3.45 -2.77 2.22
C ILE A 47 3.41 -1.97 3.52
N GLN A 48 4.44 -1.16 3.80
CA GLN A 48 4.49 -0.32 4.99
C GLN A 48 3.36 0.71 5.02
N GLU A 49 3.12 1.41 3.91
CA GLU A 49 2.03 2.38 3.77
C GLU A 49 0.66 1.74 4.02
N TYR A 50 0.45 0.51 3.56
CA TYR A 50 -0.82 -0.19 3.76
C TYR A 50 -1.00 -0.78 5.16
N GLN A 51 0.10 -1.14 5.82
CA GLN A 51 0.07 -1.79 7.14
C GLN A 51 0.22 -0.82 8.31
N GLN A 52 0.72 0.39 8.08
CA GLN A 52 0.94 1.39 9.12
C GLN A 52 -0.28 2.28 9.29
N LEU A 53 -0.78 2.33 10.53
CA LEU A 53 -1.80 3.27 10.93
C LEU A 53 -1.12 4.58 11.39
N HIS A 54 -1.17 5.62 10.56
CA HIS A 54 -0.69 6.94 10.95
C HIS A 54 -1.78 7.70 11.70
N LEU A 55 -1.60 7.85 13.02
CA LEU A 55 -2.52 8.61 13.87
C LEU A 55 -1.99 10.02 14.10
N THR A 56 -2.90 11.00 14.14
CA THR A 56 -2.58 12.31 14.73
C THR A 56 -2.27 12.14 16.22
N ALA A 57 -1.67 13.16 16.85
CA ALA A 57 -1.44 13.10 18.29
C ALA A 57 -2.75 12.88 19.08
N VAL A 58 -3.83 13.55 18.66
CA VAL A 58 -5.16 13.42 19.28
C VAL A 58 -5.71 12.01 19.10
N ASP A 59 -5.68 11.47 17.87
CA ASP A 59 -6.20 10.13 17.62
C ASP A 59 -5.38 9.05 18.33
N ARG A 60 -4.07 9.26 18.46
CA ARG A 60 -3.17 8.39 19.23
C ARG A 60 -3.59 8.37 20.70
N ASP A 61 -3.84 9.52 21.30
CA ASP A 61 -4.26 9.60 22.70
C ASP A 61 -5.60 8.90 22.92
N VAL A 62 -6.58 9.12 22.03
CA VAL A 62 -7.87 8.42 22.06
C VAL A 62 -7.68 6.91 21.92
N PHE A 63 -6.85 6.46 20.98
CA PHE A 63 -6.57 5.05 20.75
C PHE A 63 -5.89 4.39 21.96
N ILE A 64 -4.87 5.03 22.53
CA ILE A 64 -4.18 4.54 23.73
C ILE A 64 -5.15 4.48 24.91
N GLN A 65 -5.96 5.52 25.12
CA GLN A 65 -6.95 5.51 26.20
C GLN A 65 -7.99 4.41 26.03
N ALA A 66 -8.43 4.12 24.80
CA ALA A 66 -9.33 3.00 24.52
C ALA A 66 -8.67 1.63 24.79
N LEU A 67 -7.35 1.50 24.64
CA LEU A 67 -6.63 0.27 25.01
C LEU A 67 -6.46 0.12 26.53
N LEU A 68 -6.11 1.22 27.22
CA LEU A 68 -5.87 1.22 28.67
C LEU A 68 -7.17 1.13 29.47
N THR A 69 -8.22 1.79 28.98
CA THR A 69 -9.54 1.83 29.60
C THR A 69 -10.61 1.51 28.55
N PRO A 70 -10.78 0.21 28.21
CA PRO A 70 -11.74 -0.20 27.19
C PRO A 70 -13.15 0.29 27.51
N PRO A 71 -13.81 1.04 26.61
CA PRO A 71 -15.18 1.48 26.84
C PRO A 71 -16.13 0.29 26.83
N LYS A 72 -17.23 0.39 27.57
CA LYS A 72 -18.31 -0.61 27.49
C LYS A 72 -18.92 -0.61 26.10
N ALA A 73 -19.19 -1.81 25.56
CA ALA A 73 -19.88 -1.97 24.29
C ALA A 73 -21.26 -1.28 24.33
N THR A 74 -21.62 -0.61 23.23
CA THR A 74 -22.93 0.03 23.11
C THR A 74 -24.01 -1.01 22.81
N ASN A 75 -25.26 -0.70 23.14
CA ASN A 75 -26.41 -1.56 22.79
C ASN A 75 -26.52 -1.82 21.28
N ASN A 76 -26.05 -0.90 20.44
CA ASN A 76 -26.03 -1.08 19.00
C ASN A 76 -24.95 -2.10 18.58
N LEU A 77 -23.76 -2.01 19.18
CA LEU A 77 -22.68 -2.96 18.92
C LEU A 77 -23.04 -4.37 19.38
N LEU A 78 -23.68 -4.50 20.55
CA LEU A 78 -24.15 -5.80 21.06
C LEU A 78 -25.16 -6.44 20.10
N ARG A 79 -26.16 -5.68 19.64
CA ARG A 79 -27.13 -6.18 18.65
C ARG A 79 -26.49 -6.60 17.32
N ALA A 80 -25.49 -5.86 16.85
CA ALA A 80 -24.76 -6.21 15.62
C ALA A 80 -23.96 -7.51 15.78
N VAL A 81 -23.37 -7.74 16.95
CA VAL A 81 -22.67 -9.00 17.28
C VAL A 81 -23.67 -10.17 17.30
N ASP A 82 -24.84 -9.99 17.89
CA ASP A 82 -25.87 -11.04 17.94
C ASP A 82 -26.38 -11.40 16.54
N GLN A 83 -26.59 -10.41 15.67
CA GLN A 83 -26.94 -10.62 14.26
C GLN A 83 -25.85 -11.39 13.51
N TYR A 84 -24.59 -10.97 13.66
CA TYR A 84 -23.46 -11.64 13.02
C TYR A 84 -23.35 -13.12 13.41
N LYS A 85 -23.55 -13.45 14.70
CA LYS A 85 -23.54 -14.85 15.16
C LYS A 85 -24.62 -15.68 14.49
N GLN A 86 -25.84 -15.16 14.39
CA GLN A 86 -26.94 -15.84 13.71
C GLN A 86 -26.63 -16.09 12.23
N ASP A 87 -26.03 -15.12 11.54
CA ASP A 87 -25.70 -15.24 10.11
C ASP A 87 -24.56 -16.23 9.84
N VAL A 88 -23.59 -16.35 10.76
CA VAL A 88 -22.46 -17.28 10.63
C VAL A 88 -22.81 -18.69 11.06
N GLU A 89 -23.65 -18.86 12.10
CA GLU A 89 -24.11 -20.18 12.57
C GLU A 89 -25.19 -20.81 11.67
N SER A 90 -25.83 -20.01 10.82
CA SER A 90 -26.85 -20.46 9.84
C SER A 90 -26.27 -20.96 8.51
N LYS A 91 -24.92 -21.06 8.39
CA LYS A 91 -24.22 -21.65 7.24
C LYS A 91 -23.57 -22.98 7.59
#